data_AF-A0A1E5QU61-F1
#
_entry.id   AF-A0A1E5QU61-F1
#
_cell.length_a   1.000
_cell.length_b   1.000
_cell.length_c   1.000
_cell.angle_alpha   90.00
_cell.angle_beta   90.00
_cell.angle_gamma   90.00
#
_symmetry.space_group_name_H-M   'P 1'
#
loop_
_entity.id
_entity.type
_entity.pdbx_description
1 polymer ?
#
loop_
_entity_poly.entity_id
_entity_poly.type
_entity_poly.pdbx_seq_one_letter_code
_entity_poly.pdbx_strand_id
1 'polypeptide(L)'
;MDIKLVNIGFGNIVSGNRIIAIVSPESAPIKRIINEAKDKGQLIDATYGRRTRAVIITDSNHIILSSIQPETVAQRFTSPKE
;
A
#
# COMPACT_ATOMS: atom_id res chain seq x y z
N MET A 1 -10.95 -5.60 -18.94
CA MET A 1 -10.41 -6.14 -17.67
C MET A 1 -10.89 -5.21 -16.58
N ASP A 2 -11.75 -5.68 -15.68
CA ASP A 2 -12.31 -4.81 -14.63
C ASP A 2 -11.22 -4.33 -13.67
N ILE A 3 -11.27 -3.04 -13.33
CA ILE A 3 -10.38 -2.45 -12.34
C ILE A 3 -10.83 -2.94 -10.96
N LYS A 4 -10.02 -3.80 -10.33
CA LYS A 4 -10.26 -4.21 -8.93
C LYS A 4 -9.81 -3.07 -8.01
N LEU A 5 -10.75 -2.51 -7.27
CA LEU A 5 -10.48 -1.47 -6.27
C LEU A 5 -10.35 -2.11 -4.88
N VAL A 6 -9.33 -1.71 -4.12
CA VAL A 6 -9.07 -2.22 -2.77
C VAL A 6 -9.01 -1.07 -1.79
N ASN A 7 -9.81 -1.14 -0.73
CA ASN A 7 -9.77 -0.17 0.37
C ASN A 7 -8.53 -0.42 1.24
N ILE A 8 -7.76 0.63 1.51
CA ILE A 8 -6.52 0.57 2.32
C ILE A 8 -6.64 1.40 3.62
N GLY A 9 -7.87 1.67 4.06
CA GLY A 9 -8.19 2.39 5.29
C GLY A 9 -8.61 3.84 5.06
N PHE A 10 -9.41 4.41 5.98
CA PHE A 10 -9.80 5.83 5.99
C PHE A 10 -10.43 6.36 4.69
N GLY A 11 -11.12 5.50 3.94
CA GLY A 11 -11.71 5.87 2.65
C GLY A 11 -10.71 5.91 1.49
N ASN A 12 -9.43 5.60 1.73
CA ASN A 12 -8.43 5.45 0.67
C ASN A 12 -8.67 4.15 -0.11
N ILE A 13 -8.59 4.25 -1.43
CA ILE A 13 -8.81 3.15 -2.35
C ILE A 13 -7.68 3.14 -3.37
N VAL A 14 -7.19 1.95 -3.70
CA VAL A 14 -6.10 1.75 -4.66
C VAL A 14 -6.50 0.72 -5.70
N SER A 15 -5.88 0.80 -6.89
CA SER A 15 -6.03 -0.22 -7.93
C SER A 15 -5.31 -1.49 -7.51
N GLY A 16 -6.06 -2.51 -7.12
CA GLY A 16 -5.54 -3.82 -6.73
C GLY A 16 -4.72 -4.48 -7.84
N ASN A 17 -5.11 -4.30 -9.10
CA ASN A 17 -4.40 -4.88 -10.25
C ASN A 17 -2.97 -4.35 -10.43
N ARG A 18 -2.61 -3.25 -9.77
CA ARG A 18 -1.28 -2.60 -9.86
C ARG A 18 -0.39 -2.85 -8.66
N ILE A 19 -0.88 -3.58 -7.66
CA ILE A 19 -0.13 -3.85 -6.44
C ILE A 19 0.73 -5.10 -6.67
N ILE A 20 2.04 -4.93 -6.48
CA ILE A 20 3.03 -6.01 -6.58
C ILE A 20 3.22 -6.66 -5.20
N ALA A 21 3.27 -5.86 -4.15
CA ALA A 21 3.53 -6.35 -2.80
C ALA A 21 2.90 -5.47 -1.72
N ILE A 22 2.61 -6.09 -0.57
CA ILE A 22 2.20 -5.43 0.67
C ILE A 22 3.14 -5.91 1.75
N VAL A 23 3.89 -5.01 2.38
CA VAL A 23 4.94 -5.34 3.34
C VAL A 23 4.84 -4.49 4.60
N SER A 24 5.45 -4.96 5.69
CA SER A 24 5.59 -4.21 6.94
C SER A 24 6.70 -3.14 6.84
N PRO A 25 6.52 -1.94 7.41
CA PRO A 25 7.52 -0.86 7.40
C PRO A 25 8.70 -1.07 8.38
N GLU A 26 8.77 -2.22 9.07
CA GLU A 26 9.69 -2.40 10.19
C GLU A 26 11.16 -2.57 9.78
N SER A 27 11.42 -3.16 8.60
CA SER A 27 12.78 -3.46 8.16
C SER A 27 13.52 -2.25 7.59
N ALA A 28 14.84 -2.20 7.81
CA ALA A 28 15.68 -1.12 7.29
C ALA A 28 15.63 -0.95 5.75
N PRO A 29 15.62 -2.02 4.93
CA PRO A 29 15.47 -1.90 3.48
C PRO A 29 14.15 -1.24 3.06
N ILE A 30 13.03 -1.59 3.73
CA ILE A 30 11.73 -0.98 3.41
C ILE A 30 11.70 0.50 3.77
N LYS A 31 12.30 0.89 4.90
CA LYS A 31 12.45 2.31 5.25
C LYS A 31 13.26 3.09 4.20
N ARG A 32 14.29 2.48 3.60
CA ARG A 32 15.04 3.10 2.50
C ARG A 32 14.16 3.30 1.26
N ILE A 33 13.39 2.29 0.87
CA ILE A 33 12.45 2.39 -0.27
C ILE A 33 11.43 3.51 -0.06
N ILE A 34 10.89 3.66 1.17
CA ILE A 34 9.98 4.75 1.50
C ILE A 34 10.65 6.11 1.31
N ASN A 35 11.86 6.28 1.82
CA ASN A 35 12.60 7.53 1.69
C ASN A 35 12.94 7.83 0.22
N GLU A 36 13.40 6.84 -0.54
CA GLU A 36 13.66 7.01 -1.97
C GLU A 36 12.41 7.42 -2.75
N ALA A 37 11.26 6.82 -2.45
CA ALA A 37 10.00 7.21 -3.07
C ALA A 37 9.60 8.64 -2.68
N LYS A 38 9.87 9.07 -1.45
CA LYS A 38 9.64 10.44 -1.00
C LYS A 38 10.50 11.42 -1.81
N ASP A 39 11.80 11.13 -1.93
CA ASP A 39 12.75 11.98 -2.64
C ASP A 39 12.43 12.09 -4.14
N LYS A 40 11.88 11.01 -4.72
CA LYS A 40 11.43 10.96 -6.12
C LYS A 40 10.02 11.53 -6.35
N GLY A 41 9.31 11.96 -5.31
CA GLY A 41 7.92 12.43 -5.42
C GLY A 41 6.90 11.33 -5.74
N GLN A 42 7.24 10.07 -5.49
CA GLN A 42 6.43 8.87 -5.75
C GLN A 42 5.77 8.29 -4.49
N LEU A 43 5.99 8.90 -3.32
CA LEU A 43 5.37 8.49 -2.07
C LEU A 43 3.95 9.06 -1.95
N ILE A 44 2.99 8.18 -1.71
CA ILE A 44 1.60 8.54 -1.38
C ILE A 44 1.38 8.18 0.09
N ASP A 45 1.18 9.19 0.93
CA ASP A 45 0.87 8.98 2.34
C ASP A 45 -0.66 8.90 2.55
N ALA A 46 -1.16 7.67 2.71
CA ALA A 46 -2.56 7.36 3.01
C ALA A 46 -2.76 7.00 4.51
N THR A 47 -1.84 7.38 5.39
CA THR A 47 -1.92 7.05 6.82
C THR A 47 -2.81 7.98 7.63
N TYR A 48 -3.10 9.19 7.11
CA TYR A 48 -3.79 10.27 7.83
C TYR A 48 -3.07 10.67 9.14
N GLY A 49 -1.74 10.74 9.12
CA GLY A 49 -0.91 11.08 10.28
C GLY A 49 -0.86 10.00 11.37
N ARG A 50 -1.42 8.82 11.10
CA ARG A 50 -1.35 7.66 11.99
C ARG A 50 -0.07 6.88 11.74
N ARG A 51 0.25 5.97 12.65
CA ARG A 51 1.37 5.04 12.47
C ARG A 51 1.22 4.25 11.17
N THR A 52 2.24 4.27 10.32
CA THR A 52 2.36 3.37 9.17
C THR A 52 2.41 1.93 9.65
N ARG A 53 1.48 1.11 9.17
CA ARG A 53 1.41 -0.33 9.47
C ARG A 53 1.69 -1.18 8.24
N ALA A 54 1.41 -0.66 7.05
CA ALA A 54 1.69 -1.33 5.79
C ALA A 54 2.31 -0.37 4.77
N VAL A 55 3.11 -0.95 3.89
CA VAL A 55 3.72 -0.31 2.73
C VAL A 55 3.27 -1.10 1.52
N ILE A 56 2.61 -0.43 0.60
CA ILE A 56 2.08 -1.03 -0.63
C ILE A 56 2.99 -0.59 -1.77
N ILE A 57 3.51 -1.58 -2.49
CA ILE A 57 4.41 -1.40 -3.63
C ILE A 57 3.62 -1.62 -4.91
N THR A 58 3.69 -0.65 -5.82
CA THR A 58 3.01 -0.72 -7.12
C THR A 58 3.98 -0.95 -8.27
N ASP A 59 3.46 -1.42 -9.39
CA ASP A 59 4.19 -1.57 -10.67
C ASP A 59 4.70 -0.25 -11.26
N SER A 60 4.07 0.85 -10.89
CA SER A 60 4.43 2.21 -11.31
C SER A 60 5.52 2.86 -10.45
N ASN A 61 6.19 2.10 -9.57
CA ASN A 61 7.14 2.56 -8.56
C ASN A 61 6.57 3.52 -7.49
N HIS A 62 5.26 3.78 -7.50
CA HIS A 62 4.62 4.47 -6.38
C HIS A 62 4.63 3.57 -5.14
N ILE A 63 4.96 4.19 -4.01
CA ILE A 63 4.90 3.58 -2.69
C ILE A 63 3.76 4.22 -1.92
N ILE A 64 2.83 3.40 -1.44
CA ILE A 64 1.64 3.88 -0.73
C ILE A 64 1.72 3.44 0.73
N LEU A 65 1.69 4.39 1.65
CA LEU A 65 1.69 4.11 3.08
C LEU A 65 0.26 3.93 3.59
N SER A 66 0.02 2.90 4.37
CA SER A 66 -1.27 2.67 5.00
C SER A 66 -1.13 2.46 6.51
N SER A 67 -2.11 2.94 7.25
CA SER A 67 -2.25 2.71 8.70
C SER A 67 -3.07 1.46 9.02
N ILE A 68 -3.44 0.66 8.01
CA ILE A 68 -4.05 -0.66 8.14
C ILE A 68 -2.97 -1.74 8.08
N GLN A 69 -3.20 -2.86 8.77
CA GLN A 69 -2.27 -3.98 8.80
C GLN A 69 -2.19 -4.69 7.44
N PRO A 70 -0.98 -5.16 7.02
CA PRO A 70 -0.79 -5.87 5.75
C PRO A 70 -1.78 -7.01 5.56
N GLU A 71 -2.04 -7.78 6.61
CA GLU A 71 -2.94 -8.95 6.60
C GLU A 71 -4.37 -8.53 6.29
N THR A 72 -4.85 -7.42 6.87
CA THR A 72 -6.20 -6.89 6.61
C THR A 72 -6.34 -6.40 5.17
N VAL A 73 -5.28 -5.81 4.60
CA VAL A 73 -5.29 -5.40 3.20
C VAL A 73 -5.30 -6.64 2.30
N ALA A 74 -4.46 -7.63 2.58
CA ALA A 74 -4.38 -8.89 1.83
C ALA A 74 -5.70 -9.68 1.84
N GLN A 75 -6.42 -9.72 2.96
CA GLN A 75 -7.75 -10.37 3.03
C GLN A 75 -8.75 -9.76 2.04
N ARG A 76 -8.67 -8.44 1.81
CA ARG A 76 -9.52 -7.74 0.84
C ARG A 76 -9.13 -8.04 -0.62
N PHE A 77 -7.94 -8.59 -0.84
CA PHE A 77 -7.52 -9.11 -2.13
C PHE A 77 -8.00 -10.53 -2.38
N THR A 78 -8.01 -11.38 -1.35
CA THR A 78 -8.30 -12.81 -1.48
C THR A 78 -9.78 -13.15 -1.40
N SER A 79 -10.68 -12.20 -1.14
CA SER A 79 -12.13 -12.42 -1.23
C SER A 79 -12.46 -13.05 -2.59
N PRO A 80 -12.94 -14.30 -2.64
CA PRO A 80 -13.44 -14.90 -3.87
C PRO A 80 -14.60 -14.01 -4.35
N LYS A 81 -14.57 -13.62 -5.63
CA LYS A 81 -15.82 -13.23 -6.29
C LYS A 81 -16.69 -14.49 -6.30
N GLU A 82 -17.78 -14.50 -5.54
CA GLU A 82 -18.97 -15.25 -5.97
C GLU A 82 -19.53 -14.62 -7.25
#